data_AF-A0A1V3WKV2-F1
#
_entry.id   AF-A0A1V3WKV2-F1
#
_cell.length_a   1.000
_cell.length_b   1.000
_cell.length_c   1.000
_cell.angle_alpha   90.00
_cell.angle_beta   90.00
_cell.angle_gamma   90.00
#
_symmetry.space_group_name_H-M   'P 1'
#
loop_
_entity.id
_entity.type
_entity.pdbx_description
1 polymer ?
#
loop_
_entity_poly.entity_id
_entity_poly.type
_entity_poly.pdbx_seq_one_letter_code
_entity_poly.pdbx_strand_id
1 'polypeptide(L)' 'MCSKYPDAQVGIAVRAFLQSVIDAGQRGLQDSGYVPVPDELKTRLSTAVRAVS' A
#
# COMPACT_ATOMS: atom_id res chain seq x y z
N MET A 1 -11.81 -3.11 14.32
CA MET A 1 -10.58 -2.65 13.65
C MET A 1 -10.53 -3.28 12.27
N CYS A 2 -10.67 -2.51 11.19
CA CYS A 2 -10.81 -3.04 9.81
C CYS A 2 -9.51 -3.58 9.19
N SER A 3 -8.39 -3.58 9.91
CA SER A 3 -7.07 -4.01 9.43
C SER A 3 -6.49 -5.18 10.23
N LYS A 4 -7.36 -5.91 10.96
CA LYS A 4 -6.96 -7.07 11.76
C LYS A 4 -7.33 -8.34 11.02
N TYR A 5 -6.34 -9.04 10.49
CA TYR A 5 -6.54 -10.31 9.81
C TYR A 5 -6.62 -11.43 10.85
N PRO A 6 -7.58 -12.37 10.70
CA PRO A 6 -7.66 -13.54 11.59
C PRO A 6 -6.44 -14.46 11.43
N ASP A 7 -5.80 -14.41 10.26
CA ASP A 7 -4.59 -15.15 9.93
C ASP A 7 -3.39 -14.20 9.78
N ALA A 8 -2.36 -14.42 10.59
CA ALA A 8 -1.18 -13.56 10.63
C ALA A 8 -0.34 -13.63 9.33
N GLN A 9 -0.32 -14.77 8.64
CA GLN A 9 0.37 -14.87 7.35
C GLN A 9 -0.37 -14.08 6.27
N VAL A 10 -1.71 -14.08 6.30
CA VAL A 10 -2.51 -13.23 5.40
C VAL A 10 -2.27 -11.75 5.69
N GLY A 11 -2.24 -11.33 6.96
CA GLY A 11 -1.93 -9.94 7.32
C GLY A 11 -0.55 -9.48 6.82
N ILE A 12 0.47 -10.34 6.95
CA ILE A 12 1.83 -10.08 6.43
C ILE A 12 1.82 -10.02 4.90
N ALA A 13 1.15 -10.95 4.22
CA ALA A 13 1.07 -10.99 2.76
C ALA A 13 0.35 -9.75 2.20
N VAL A 14 -0.76 -9.33 2.80
CA VAL A 14 -1.48 -8.12 2.41
C VAL A 14 -0.64 -6.88 2.63
N ARG A 15 0.04 -6.78 3.79
CA ARG A 15 0.96 -5.66 4.07
C ARG A 15 2.08 -5.59 3.03
N ALA A 16 2.71 -6.71 2.70
CA ALA A 16 3.79 -6.77 1.72
C ALA A 16 3.29 -6.41 0.30
N PHE A 17 2.10 -6.90 -0.08
CA PHE A 17 1.47 -6.55 -1.35
C PHE A 17 1.19 -5.05 -1.44
N LEU A 18 0.55 -4.47 -0.42
CA LEU A 18 0.25 -3.04 -0.39
C LEU A 18 1.53 -2.18 -0.40
N GLN A 19 2.60 -2.61 0.29
CA GLN A 19 3.91 -1.95 0.22
C GLN A 19 4.50 -1.96 -1.20
N SER A 20 4.37 -3.08 -1.92
CA SER A 20 4.86 -3.17 -3.30
C SER A 20 4.07 -2.26 -4.25
N VAL A 21 2.75 -2.18 -4.07
CA VAL A 21 1.87 -1.38 -4.94
C VAL A 21 2.08 0.13 -4.79
N ILE A 22 2.34 0.62 -3.58
CA ILE A 22 2.57 2.06 -3.33
C ILE A 22 3.96 2.54 -3.79
N ASP A 23 4.89 1.61 -3.99
CA ASP A 23 6.27 1.91 -4.35
C ASP A 23 6.54 1.52 -5.82
N ALA A 24 6.79 0.24 -6.07
CA ALA A 24 7.07 -0.30 -7.40
C ALA A 24 5.84 -0.24 -8.33
N GLY A 25 4.64 -0.44 -7.79
CA GLY A 25 3.38 -0.42 -8.54
C GLY A 25 3.00 0.97 -9.07
N GLN A 26 3.67 2.04 -8.62
CA GLN A 26 3.47 3.38 -9.17
C GLN A 26 4.33 3.67 -10.41
N ARG A 27 5.27 2.78 -10.75
CA ARG A 27 6.09 2.93 -11.96
C ARG A 27 5.25 2.62 -13.20
N GLY A 28 5.34 3.47 -14.22
CA GLY A 28 4.61 3.27 -15.48
C GLY A 28 3.13 3.68 -15.46
N LEU A 29 2.52 3.92 -14.30
CA LEU A 29 1.16 4.46 -14.20
C LEU A 29 1.07 5.86 -14.82
N GLN A 30 2.10 6.69 -14.62
CA GLN A 30 2.19 8.03 -15.21
C GLN A 30 2.25 7.96 -16.75
N ASP A 31 2.97 6.98 -17.30
CA ASP A 31 3.07 6.74 -18.74
C ASP A 31 1.73 6.23 -19.32
N SER A 32 0.96 5.50 -18.51
CA SER A 32 -0.41 5.07 -18.83
C SER A 32 -1.48 6.16 -18.64
N GLY A 33 -1.09 7.39 -18.29
CA GLY A 33 -2.01 8.53 -18.11
C GLY A 33 -2.66 8.64 -16.72
N TYR A 34 -2.22 7.86 -15.73
CA TYR A 34 -2.69 8.00 -14.35
C TYR A 34 -1.98 9.14 -13.61
N VAL A 35 -2.72 9.82 -12.73
CA VAL A 35 -2.19 10.89 -11.88
C VAL A 35 -1.28 10.29 -10.81
N PRO A 36 -0.03 10.79 -10.65
CA PRO A 36 0.85 10.31 -9.60
C PRO A 36 0.26 10.61 -8.22
N VAL A 37 0.40 9.65 -7.30
CA VAL A 37 -0.05 9.83 -5.91
C VAL A 37 0.76 10.96 -5.26
N PRO A 38 0.13 11.99 -4.69
CA PRO A 38 0.84 13.07 -4.01
C PRO A 38 1.51 12.57 -2.73
N ASP A 39 2.67 13.15 -2.39
CA ASP A 39 3.49 12.71 -1.24
C ASP A 39 2.77 12.72 0.11
N GLU A 40 1.81 13.63 0.29
CA GLU A 40 0.97 13.66 1.50
C GLU A 40 0.11 12.37 1.61
N LEU A 41 -0.43 11.88 0.50
CA LEU A 41 -1.16 10.61 0.46
C LEU A 41 -0.22 9.43 0.64
N LYS A 42 0.97 9.44 0.02
CA LYS A 42 1.95 8.35 0.17
C LYS A 42 2.35 8.14 1.63
N THR A 43 2.54 9.24 2.37
CA THR A 43 2.90 9.19 3.80
C THR A 43 1.77 8.57 4.63
N ARG A 44 0.52 9.00 4.40
CA ARG A 44 -0.66 8.45 5.07
C ARG A 44 -0.89 6.97 4.69
N LEU A 45 -0.74 6.61 3.42
CA LEU A 45 -0.86 5.22 2.95
C LEU A 45 0.22 4.34 3.58
N SER A 46 1.47 4.76 3.57
CA SER A 46 2.58 4.01 4.17
C SER A 46 2.34 3.73 5.66
N THR A 47 1.77 4.71 6.37
CA THR A 47 1.40 4.57 7.79
C THR A 47 0.27 3.55 7.96
N ALA A 48 -0.78 3.64 7.14
CA ALA A 48 -1.91 2.71 7.17
C ALA A 48 -1.49 1.27 6.83
N VAL A 49 -0.63 1.09 5.81
CA VAL A 49 -0.11 -0.21 5.40
C VAL A 49 0.77 -0.83 6.48
N ARG A 50 1.60 -0.03 7.17
CA ARG A 50 2.41 -0.50 8.30
C ARG A 50 1.57 -0.92 9.51
N ALA A 51 0.36 -0.39 9.66
CA ALA A 51 -0.56 -0.71 10.74
C ALA A 51 -1.38 -2.00 10.49
N VAL A 52 -1.30 -2.61 9.30
CA VAL A 52 -1.94 -3.89 9.00
C VAL A 52 -1.32 -5.00 9.86
N SER A 53 -2.17 -5.76 10.55
CA SER A 53 -1.78 -6.82 11.50
C SER A 53 -2.65 -8.07 11.37
#